data_AF-A0A4Z0M291-F1
#
_entry.id   AF-A0A4Z0M291-F1
#
_cell.length_a   1.000
_cell.length_b   1.000
_cell.length_c   1.000
_cell.angle_alpha   90.00
_cell.angle_beta   90.00
_cell.angle_gamma   90.00
#
_symmetry.space_group_name_H-M   'P 1'
#
loop_
_entity.id
_entity.type
_entity.pdbx_description
1 polymer ?
#
loop_
_entity_poly.entity_id
_entity_poly.type
_entity_poly.pdbx_seq_one_letter_code
_entity_poly.pdbx_strand_id
1 'polypeptide(L)'
;QLAINKEDEKIRFLDIQAQPRKIISSPTWSGLESEHVSYNAGYTNVHDLIPGRTWSGRQQLYQDHAWMRAFGESLVAYRPPIDSRRVCGRRDSPP
;
A
#
# COMPACT_ATOMS: atom_id res chain seq x y z
N GLN A 1 -14.37 -6.77 14.90
CA GLN A 1 -14.11 -6.57 16.34
C GLN A 1 -13.31 -5.31 16.65
N LEU A 2 -12.39 -4.85 15.79
CA LEU A 2 -11.47 -3.72 16.07
C LEU A 2 -12.11 -2.32 16.21
N ALA A 3 -13.39 -2.15 15.88
CA ALA A 3 -14.09 -0.86 15.89
C ALA A 3 -15.24 -0.77 16.92
N ILE A 4 -15.49 -1.83 17.72
CA ILE A 4 -16.62 -1.88 18.68
C ILE A 4 -16.52 -0.73 19.70
N ASN A 5 -15.31 -0.43 20.19
CA ASN A 5 -15.10 0.63 21.18
C ASN A 5 -15.35 2.05 20.63
N LYS A 6 -15.50 2.20 19.30
CA LYS A 6 -15.70 3.48 18.61
C LYS A 6 -16.96 3.46 17.72
N GLU A 7 -17.89 2.53 17.97
CA GLU A 7 -19.10 2.37 17.15
C GLU A 7 -20.02 3.61 17.19
N ASP A 8 -20.08 4.29 18.33
CA ASP A 8 -20.87 5.51 18.50
C ASP A 8 -20.22 6.77 17.88
N GLU A 9 -18.95 6.69 17.47
CA GLU A 9 -18.17 7.82 16.97
C GLU A 9 -18.67 8.26 15.59
N LYS A 10 -19.27 9.45 15.51
CA LYS A 10 -19.80 10.05 14.27
C LYS A 10 -19.14 11.40 14.02
N ILE A 11 -18.15 11.41 13.13
CA ILE A 11 -17.43 12.62 12.77
C ILE A 11 -18.31 13.46 11.81
N ARG A 12 -18.63 14.71 12.17
CA ARG A 12 -19.35 15.66 11.29
C ARG A 12 -18.42 16.75 10.76
N PHE A 13 -18.87 17.41 9.69
CA PHE A 13 -18.09 18.46 9.03
C PHE A 13 -17.75 19.63 9.97
N LEU A 14 -18.73 20.13 10.72
CA LEU A 14 -18.52 21.24 11.66
C LEU A 14 -17.55 20.87 12.79
N ASP A 15 -17.54 19.61 13.22
CA ASP A 15 -16.63 19.14 14.28
C ASP A 15 -15.17 19.15 13.80
N ILE A 16 -14.93 18.83 12.52
CA ILE A 16 -13.59 18.86 11.91
C ILE A 16 -13.10 20.30 11.73
N GLN A 17 -13.99 21.23 11.42
CA GLN A 17 -13.63 22.66 11.33
C GLN A 17 -13.19 23.22 12.68
N ALA A 18 -13.82 22.78 13.78
CA ALA A 18 -13.46 23.21 15.13
C ALA A 18 -12.12 22.61 15.60
N GLN A 19 -11.89 21.32 15.35
CA GLN A 19 -10.65 20.64 15.70
C GLN A 19 -10.42 19.41 14.81
N PRO A 20 -9.18 19.15 14.33
CA PRO A 20 -8.86 17.90 13.65
C PRO A 20 -9.20 16.67 14.50
N ARG A 21 -9.85 15.68 13.89
CA ARG A 21 -10.26 14.42 14.54
C ARG A 21 -9.49 13.23 13.97
N LYS A 22 -9.14 12.27 14.82
CA LYS A 22 -8.52 11.00 14.43
C LYS A 22 -9.59 10.06 13.88
N ILE A 23 -9.31 9.38 12.77
CA ILE A 23 -10.24 8.44 12.15
C ILE A 23 -10.35 7.10 12.91
N ILE A 24 -11.38 6.33 12.59
CA ILE A 24 -11.67 5.02 13.18
C ILE A 24 -10.91 3.93 12.41
N SER A 25 -10.54 2.85 13.10
CA SER A 25 -10.01 1.64 12.47
C SER A 25 -11.02 1.07 11.47
N SER A 26 -10.56 0.78 10.25
CA SER A 26 -11.44 0.34 9.15
C SER A 26 -10.83 -0.87 8.44
N PRO A 27 -11.64 -1.88 8.06
CA PRO A 27 -11.17 -3.05 7.31
C PRO A 27 -10.73 -2.70 5.88
N THR A 28 -10.97 -1.47 5.43
CA THR A 28 -10.44 -0.94 4.16
C THR A 28 -8.92 -0.86 4.19
N TRP A 29 -8.34 -0.59 5.36
CA TRP A 29 -6.91 -0.40 5.54
C TRP A 29 -6.30 -1.54 6.35
N SER A 30 -5.01 -1.80 6.14
CA SER A 30 -4.32 -2.91 6.81
C SER A 30 -3.60 -2.51 8.11
N GLY A 31 -3.72 -1.25 8.54
CA GLY A 31 -3.15 -0.76 9.79
C GLY A 31 -4.21 -0.42 10.84
N LEU A 32 -3.77 -0.28 12.08
CA LEU A 32 -4.63 -0.11 13.24
C LEU A 32 -4.49 1.31 13.80
N GLU A 33 -5.63 1.99 13.96
CA GLU A 33 -5.71 3.30 14.59
C GLU A 33 -6.04 3.15 16.08
N SER A 34 -5.00 3.08 16.92
CA SER A 34 -5.13 2.98 18.39
C SER A 34 -4.43 4.14 19.08
N GLU A 35 -4.76 4.36 20.35
CA GLU A 35 -4.04 5.28 21.23
C GLU A 35 -2.71 4.69 21.71
N HIS A 36 -2.61 3.36 21.75
CA HIS A 36 -1.44 2.65 22.27
C HIS A 36 -0.43 2.29 21.17
N VAL A 37 -0.88 2.17 19.93
CA VAL A 37 -0.07 1.75 18.78
C VAL A 37 -0.31 2.70 17.62
N SER A 38 0.79 3.18 17.04
CA SER A 38 0.76 4.01 15.84
C SER A 38 0.38 3.18 14.61
N TYR A 39 -0.22 3.83 13.62
CA TYR A 39 -0.59 3.17 12.37
C TYR A 39 0.62 2.51 11.70
N ASN A 40 0.50 1.21 11.40
CA ASN A 40 1.51 0.44 10.69
C ASN A 40 0.83 -0.40 9.60
N ALA A 41 1.27 -0.26 8.34
CA ALA A 41 0.68 -0.99 7.23
C ALA A 41 1.00 -2.49 7.33
N GLY A 42 0.00 -3.34 7.14
CA GLY A 42 0.14 -4.79 7.26
C GLY A 42 0.04 -5.32 8.69
N TYR A 43 -0.19 -4.46 9.68
CA TYR A 43 -0.38 -4.86 11.08
C TYR A 43 -1.51 -5.89 11.21
N THR A 44 -2.66 -5.64 10.59
CA THR A 44 -3.80 -6.58 10.60
C THR A 44 -3.49 -7.89 9.87
N ASN A 45 -2.62 -7.87 8.86
CA ASN A 45 -2.21 -9.09 8.16
C ASN A 45 -1.37 -10.00 9.05
N VAL A 46 -0.53 -9.41 9.92
CA VAL A 46 0.35 -10.16 10.83
C VAL A 46 -0.40 -10.56 12.11
N HIS A 47 -1.14 -9.62 12.71
CA HIS A 47 -1.73 -9.80 14.04
C HIS A 47 -3.14 -10.40 14.00
N ASP A 48 -3.97 -10.02 13.02
CA ASP A 48 -5.35 -10.54 12.87
C ASP A 48 -5.43 -11.68 11.84
N LEU A 49 -4.28 -12.12 11.33
CA LEU A 49 -4.15 -13.22 10.36
C LEU A 49 -4.98 -13.05 9.08
N ILE A 50 -5.25 -11.80 8.70
CA ILE A 50 -5.95 -11.49 7.45
C ILE A 50 -5.00 -11.77 6.29
N PRO A 51 -5.33 -12.67 5.35
CA PRO A 51 -4.45 -12.96 4.23
C PRO A 51 -4.27 -11.73 3.33
N GLY A 52 -3.08 -11.61 2.73
CA GLY A 52 -2.85 -10.63 1.69
C GLY A 52 -3.74 -10.90 0.48
N ARG A 53 -4.14 -9.85 -0.25
CA ARG A 53 -4.90 -9.98 -1.50
C ARG A 53 -3.98 -10.36 -2.67
N THR A 54 -3.21 -11.42 -2.49
CA THR A 54 -2.26 -11.98 -3.45
C THR A 54 -2.63 -13.44 -3.73
N TRP A 55 -2.11 -14.02 -4.81
CA TRP A 55 -2.43 -15.41 -5.18
C TRP A 55 -2.07 -16.44 -4.11
N SER A 56 -1.01 -16.20 -3.33
CA SER A 56 -0.59 -17.09 -2.23
C SER A 56 -1.15 -16.70 -0.86
N GLY A 57 -1.93 -15.61 -0.76
CA GLY A 57 -2.42 -15.08 0.52
C GLY A 57 -1.34 -14.48 1.43
N ARG A 58 -0.09 -14.40 0.94
CA ARG A 58 1.10 -13.95 1.68
C ARG A 58 1.83 -12.84 0.92
N GLN A 59 2.88 -12.27 1.52
CA GLN A 59 3.81 -11.42 0.79
C GLN A 59 4.46 -12.24 -0.34
N GLN A 60 4.19 -11.86 -1.59
CA GLN A 60 4.65 -12.58 -2.77
C GLN A 60 6.01 -12.11 -3.23
N LEU A 61 7.04 -12.91 -2.96
CA LEU A 61 8.38 -12.68 -3.47
C LEU A 61 8.54 -13.11 -4.94
N TYR A 62 7.77 -14.12 -5.37
CA TYR A 62 7.82 -14.67 -6.72
C TYR A 62 6.60 -14.23 -7.53
N GLN A 63 6.84 -13.61 -8.70
CA GLN A 63 5.82 -13.17 -9.65
C GLN A 63 5.81 -14.12 -10.85
N ASP A 64 4.83 -15.02 -10.92
CA ASP A 64 4.77 -16.14 -11.88
C ASP A 64 4.05 -15.80 -13.19
N HIS A 65 3.45 -14.61 -13.28
CA HIS A 65 2.79 -14.14 -14.49
C HIS A 65 3.71 -14.21 -15.71
N ALA A 66 3.16 -14.64 -16.85
CA ALA A 66 3.94 -14.90 -18.07
C ALA A 66 4.81 -13.71 -18.49
N TRP A 67 4.30 -12.48 -18.35
CA TRP A 67 5.07 -11.27 -18.62
C TRP A 67 6.20 -11.05 -17.62
N MET A 68 5.95 -11.24 -16.32
CA MET A 68 6.98 -11.05 -15.28
C MET A 68 8.15 -12.01 -15.49
N ARG A 69 7.88 -13.25 -15.91
CA ARG A 69 8.92 -14.21 -16.30
C ARG A 69 9.64 -13.80 -17.58
N ALA A 70 8.93 -13.38 -18.63
CA ALA A 70 9.52 -12.99 -19.91
C ALA A 70 10.41 -11.73 -19.80
N PHE A 71 10.02 -10.76 -18.98
CA PHE A 71 10.81 -9.54 -18.73
C PHE A 71 11.91 -9.75 -17.68
N GLY A 72 12.04 -10.94 -17.08
CA GLY A 72 13.03 -11.22 -16.04
C GLY A 72 12.79 -10.46 -14.73
N GLU A 73 11.52 -10.21 -14.38
CA GLU A 73 11.09 -9.62 -13.10
C GLU A 73 10.25 -10.58 -12.26
N SER A 74 10.44 -11.89 -12.44
CA SER A 74 9.85 -12.91 -11.56
C SER A 74 10.40 -12.86 -10.12
N LEU A 75 11.62 -12.36 -9.94
CA LEU A 75 12.28 -12.08 -8.67
C LEU A 75 12.95 -10.71 -8.74
N VAL A 76 13.26 -10.14 -7.57
CA VAL A 76 14.03 -8.89 -7.48
C VAL A 76 15.44 -9.11 -8.05
N ALA A 77 15.81 -8.28 -9.02
CA ALA A 77 17.12 -8.26 -9.64
C ALA A 77 17.57 -6.82 -9.89
N TYR A 78 18.88 -6.58 -9.89
CA TYR A 78 19.43 -5.27 -10.28
C TYR A 78 19.17 -5.02 -11.77
N ARG A 79 18.61 -3.85 -12.09
CA ARG A 79 18.49 -3.34 -13.45
C ARG A 79 19.14 -1.97 -13.57
N PRO A 80 20.07 -1.77 -14.51
CA PRO A 80 20.62 -0.46 -14.76
C PRO A 80 19.53 0.50 -15.28
N PRO A 81 19.70 1.83 -15.08
CA PRO A 81 18.79 2.82 -15.65
C PRO A 81 18.66 2.66 -17.17
N ILE A 82 17.44 2.89 -17.69
CA ILE A 82 17.19 2.83 -19.12
C ILE A 82 17.90 3.99 -19.85
N ASP A 83 18.49 3.72 -21.02
CA ASP A 83 19.07 4.75 -21.87
C ASP A 83 17.96 5.52 -22.59
N SER A 84 17.55 6.66 -22.02
CA SER A 84 16.49 7.50 -22.57
C SER A 84 16.79 8.05 -23.97
N ARG A 85 18.07 8.16 -24.36
CA ARG A 85 18.46 8.62 -25.72
C ARG A 85 18.20 7.54 -26.77
N ARG A 86 18.37 6.27 -26.39
CA ARG A 86 18.05 5.13 -27.26
C ARG A 86 16.56 4.79 -27.27
N VAL A 87 15.85 5.03 -26.16
CA VAL A 87 14.43 4.67 -26.01
C VAL A 87 13.47 5.72 -26.57
N CYS A 88 13.72 7.02 -26.38
CA CYS A 88 12.75 8.06 -26.77
C CYS A 88 12.88 8.52 -28.24
N GLY A 89 13.97 8.14 -28.92
CA GLY A 89 14.37 8.78 -30.17
C GLY A 89 14.73 10.25 -29.92
N ARG A 90 15.80 10.73 -30.54
CA ARG A 90 16.23 12.13 -30.42
C ARG A 90 15.07 13.06 -30.82
N ARG A 91 14.40 13.68 -29.84
CA ARG A 91 13.58 14.88 -30.04
C ARG A 91 14.37 16.07 -29.51
N ASP A 92 14.56 17.02 -30.42
CA ASP A 92 15.60 18.02 -30.46
C ASP A 92 15.68 18.94 -29.24
N SER A 93 16.90 19.32 -28.87
CA SER A 93 17.16 20.61 -28.21
C SER A 93 18.42 21.20 -28.84
N PRO A 94 18.37 22.47 -29.32
CA PRO A 94 19.50 23.12 -29.99
C PRO A 94 20.61 23.51 -29.00
N PRO A 95 21.83 23.84 -29.48
CA PRO A 95 23.04 24.01 -28.66
C PRO A 95 22.95 25.12 -27.61
#